data_AF-A0A1R1JCU3-F1
#
_entry.id   AF-A0A1R1JCU3-F1
#
_cell.length_a   1.000
_cell.length_b   1.000
_cell.length_c   1.000
_cell.angle_alpha   90.00
_cell.angle_beta   90.00
_cell.angle_gamma   90.00
#
_symmetry.space_group_name_H-M   'P 1'
#
loop_
_entity.id
_entity.type
_entity.pdbx_description
1 polymer ?
#
loop_
_entity_poly.entity_id
_entity_poly.type
_entity_poly.pdbx_seq_one_letter_code
_entity_poly.pdbx_strand_id
1 'polypeptide(L)'
;MLLVKNVPFTNVVATGTATVNLPVGMSYNKIILALGGTTFTKAMITGIRVKLNGKIIVNAVGSRLDLINQYRGLAASAGFLTIDFTEPRAKTMVEQYVGNINTAKGVSSLTVEVDISGATAPTLDSYSELGPPAALGVLAKHIPFTASFAASGKFPMKLIDITNRGALIKRVHFAHGGNLTNLEVKKNGIVIWDNVLTAVNTFWQGEYQKTAQTNLYSYDPCADNNYSNAIKTADATALEFNPTFSAADTVTAVVEVLDVLSNM
;
A
#
# COMPACT_ATOMS: atom_id res chain seq x y z
N MET A 1 -22.58 -5.58 2.10
CA MET A 1 -21.42 -5.70 1.21
C MET A 1 -21.89 -6.27 -0.10
N LEU A 2 -21.53 -5.65 -1.23
CA LEU A 2 -21.92 -6.10 -2.57
C LEU A 2 -20.65 -6.38 -3.37
N LEU A 3 -20.60 -7.46 -4.13
CA LEU A 3 -19.53 -7.72 -5.08
C LEU A 3 -20.06 -7.47 -6.49
N VAL A 4 -19.50 -6.49 -7.18
CA VAL A 4 -20.04 -5.99 -8.46
C VAL A 4 -18.94 -6.00 -9.52
N LYS A 5 -19.26 -6.47 -10.73
CA LYS A 5 -18.36 -6.34 -11.89
C LYS A 5 -18.33 -4.86 -12.32
N ASN A 6 -17.13 -4.30 -12.45
CA ASN A 6 -16.97 -2.91 -12.88
C ASN A 6 -17.17 -2.77 -14.39
N VAL A 7 -17.30 -1.52 -14.82
CA VAL A 7 -17.20 -1.17 -16.24
C VAL A 7 -15.81 -1.60 -16.78
N PRO A 8 -15.71 -1.96 -18.08
CA PRO A 8 -14.49 -2.55 -18.62
C PRO A 8 -13.33 -1.55 -18.65
N PHE A 9 -12.11 -2.08 -18.53
CA PHE A 9 -10.91 -1.30 -18.83
C PHE A 9 -10.84 -0.98 -20.32
N THR A 10 -10.36 0.24 -20.61
CA THR A 10 -9.97 0.67 -21.95
C THR A 10 -8.47 0.49 -22.14
N ASN A 11 -8.03 0.30 -23.38
CA ASN A 11 -6.61 0.20 -23.77
C ASN A 11 -5.84 -0.93 -23.06
N VAL A 12 -6.46 -2.10 -22.87
CA VAL A 12 -5.76 -3.30 -22.39
C VAL A 12 -4.93 -3.87 -23.54
N VAL A 13 -3.64 -3.56 -23.56
CA VAL A 13 -2.68 -3.96 -24.61
C VAL A 13 -1.39 -4.49 -23.99
N ALA A 14 -0.55 -5.14 -24.81
CA ALA A 14 0.71 -5.78 -24.39
C ALA A 14 1.65 -4.84 -23.60
N THR A 15 1.72 -3.59 -24.05
CA THR A 15 2.48 -2.51 -23.40
C THR A 15 1.69 -1.21 -23.54
N GLY A 16 1.29 -0.61 -22.41
CA GLY A 16 0.47 0.61 -22.40
C GLY A 16 -0.24 0.82 -21.07
N THR A 17 -0.99 1.91 -20.97
CA THR A 17 -1.77 2.25 -19.77
C THR A 17 -3.24 1.90 -20.01
N ALA A 18 -3.70 0.85 -19.33
CA ALA A 18 -5.12 0.53 -19.27
C ALA A 18 -5.81 1.43 -18.24
N THR A 19 -6.98 1.95 -18.57
CA THR A 19 -7.72 2.88 -17.69
C THR A 19 -9.18 2.51 -17.53
N VAL A 20 -9.71 2.68 -16.33
CA VAL A 20 -11.14 2.57 -16.03
C VAL A 20 -11.60 3.72 -15.14
N ASN A 21 -12.77 4.28 -15.44
CA ASN A 21 -13.45 5.26 -14.57
C ASN A 21 -14.56 4.54 -13.82
N LEU A 22 -14.43 4.47 -12.50
CA LEU A 22 -15.40 3.77 -11.65
C LEU A 22 -16.55 4.71 -11.28
N PRO A 23 -17.81 4.23 -11.28
CA PRO A 23 -18.96 5.05 -10.90
C PRO A 23 -18.85 5.58 -9.47
N VAL A 24 -19.23 6.83 -9.26
CA VAL A 24 -19.37 7.43 -7.93
C VAL A 24 -20.76 7.16 -7.36
N GLY A 25 -20.89 7.16 -6.04
CA GLY A 25 -22.16 7.00 -5.31
C GLY A 25 -22.11 5.94 -4.21
N MET A 26 -21.26 4.92 -4.35
CA MET A 26 -21.06 3.85 -3.35
C MET A 26 -19.70 3.99 -2.67
N SER A 27 -19.49 3.26 -1.57
CA SER A 27 -18.19 3.23 -0.89
C SER A 27 -17.40 2.02 -1.38
N TYR A 28 -16.15 2.22 -1.83
CA TYR A 28 -15.29 1.14 -2.30
C TYR A 28 -14.43 0.62 -1.15
N ASN A 29 -14.66 -0.65 -0.79
CA ASN A 29 -13.85 -1.40 0.17
C ASN A 29 -12.59 -1.95 -0.51
N LYS A 30 -12.80 -2.59 -1.68
CA LYS A 30 -11.74 -3.24 -2.46
C LYS A 30 -12.00 -3.09 -3.94
N ILE A 31 -10.92 -3.08 -4.72
CA ILE A 31 -10.94 -3.26 -6.16
C ILE A 31 -10.09 -4.48 -6.48
N ILE A 32 -10.70 -5.51 -7.05
CA ILE A 32 -10.06 -6.77 -7.43
C ILE A 32 -9.83 -6.74 -8.93
N LEU A 33 -8.57 -6.82 -9.33
CA LEU A 33 -8.14 -6.95 -10.72
C LEU A 33 -8.08 -8.43 -11.07
N ALA A 34 -8.82 -8.83 -12.10
CA ALA A 34 -8.77 -10.17 -12.68
C ALA A 34 -7.86 -10.14 -13.91
N LEU A 35 -6.69 -10.75 -13.78
CA LEU A 35 -5.67 -10.84 -14.82
C LEU A 35 -5.91 -12.10 -15.64
N GLY A 36 -5.96 -11.95 -16.96
CA GLY A 36 -6.16 -13.08 -17.86
C GLY A 36 -5.43 -12.92 -19.20
N GLY A 37 -5.78 -13.77 -20.16
CA GLY A 37 -5.08 -13.87 -21.43
C GLY A 37 -4.00 -14.95 -21.40
N THR A 38 -2.95 -14.79 -22.22
CA THR A 38 -1.93 -15.83 -22.41
C THR A 38 -0.82 -15.75 -21.36
N THR A 39 -0.23 -14.57 -21.12
CA THR A 39 0.95 -14.43 -20.22
C THR A 39 0.86 -13.28 -19.21
N PHE A 40 -0.31 -12.67 -19.01
CA PHE A 40 -0.42 -11.50 -18.14
C PHE A 40 -0.27 -11.85 -16.65
N THR A 41 0.81 -11.39 -16.03
CA THR A 41 1.13 -11.63 -14.62
C THR A 41 1.30 -10.32 -13.84
N LYS A 42 1.31 -10.40 -12.50
CA LYS A 42 1.51 -9.24 -11.61
C LYS A 42 2.86 -8.54 -11.80
N ALA A 43 3.88 -9.27 -12.27
CA ALA A 43 5.20 -8.69 -12.56
C ALA A 43 5.18 -7.78 -13.79
N MET A 44 4.24 -7.99 -14.71
CA MET A 44 4.04 -7.14 -15.90
C MET A 44 3.25 -5.87 -15.60
N ILE A 45 2.71 -5.73 -14.39
CA ILE A 45 2.05 -4.51 -13.91
C ILE A 45 3.11 -3.60 -13.29
N THR A 46 3.66 -2.70 -14.11
CA THR A 46 4.75 -1.80 -13.72
C THR A 46 4.26 -0.55 -12.98
N GLY A 47 2.95 -0.30 -12.97
CA GLY A 47 2.34 0.83 -12.29
C GLY A 47 0.86 0.63 -12.05
N ILE A 48 0.38 1.06 -10.89
CA ILE A 48 -1.04 1.13 -10.52
C ILE A 48 -1.24 2.49 -9.88
N ARG A 49 -2.15 3.29 -10.45
CA ARG A 49 -2.53 4.60 -9.91
C ARG A 49 -4.04 4.61 -9.67
N VAL A 50 -4.45 4.70 -8.40
CA VAL A 50 -5.84 5.02 -8.06
C VAL A 50 -5.91 6.53 -7.85
N LYS A 51 -6.72 7.20 -8.67
CA LYS A 51 -6.89 8.64 -8.67
C LYS A 51 -8.27 9.01 -8.16
N LEU A 52 -8.32 9.91 -7.20
CA LEU A 52 -9.54 10.50 -6.68
C LEU A 52 -9.52 12.01 -6.95
N ASN A 53 -10.48 12.51 -7.72
CA ASN A 53 -10.50 13.92 -8.18
C ASN A 53 -9.18 14.36 -8.84
N GLY A 54 -8.53 13.45 -9.59
CA GLY A 54 -7.24 13.69 -10.24
C GLY A 54 -5.99 13.52 -9.34
N LYS A 55 -6.14 13.40 -8.02
CA LYS A 55 -5.03 13.14 -7.08
C LYS A 55 -4.76 11.65 -6.90
N ILE A 56 -3.50 11.24 -6.91
CA ILE A 56 -3.10 9.82 -6.76
C ILE A 56 -3.11 9.44 -5.27
N ILE A 57 -4.00 8.55 -4.86
CA ILE A 57 -4.07 8.08 -3.47
C ILE A 57 -3.35 6.73 -3.28
N VAL A 58 -3.29 5.90 -4.31
CA VAL A 58 -2.51 4.66 -4.30
C VAL A 58 -1.57 4.70 -5.49
N ASN A 59 -0.27 4.60 -5.21
CA ASN A 59 0.77 4.40 -6.20
C ASN A 59 1.52 3.11 -5.88
N ALA A 60 1.37 2.10 -6.73
CA ALA A 60 1.90 0.76 -6.48
C ALA A 60 2.41 0.09 -7.76
N VAL A 61 3.11 -1.03 -7.59
CA VAL A 61 3.48 -1.96 -8.67
C VAL A 61 2.91 -3.33 -8.32
N GLY A 62 2.53 -4.13 -9.32
CA GLY A 62 1.70 -5.31 -9.10
C GLY A 62 2.31 -6.34 -8.17
N SER A 63 3.57 -6.72 -8.41
CA SER A 63 4.30 -7.69 -7.58
C SER A 63 4.44 -7.22 -6.12
N ARG A 64 4.80 -5.95 -5.90
CA ARG A 64 4.97 -5.40 -4.55
C ARG A 64 3.65 -5.27 -3.81
N LEU A 65 2.58 -4.84 -4.48
CA LEU A 65 1.25 -4.77 -3.86
C LEU A 65 0.79 -6.16 -3.42
N ASP A 66 1.11 -7.19 -4.21
CA ASP A 66 0.79 -8.57 -3.82
C ASP A 66 1.52 -9.02 -2.55
N LEU A 67 2.81 -8.72 -2.43
CA LEU A 67 3.57 -9.01 -1.21
C LEU A 67 2.97 -8.26 0.00
N ILE A 68 2.61 -6.98 -0.16
CA ILE A 68 1.97 -6.20 0.90
C ILE A 68 0.62 -6.81 1.30
N ASN A 69 -0.19 -7.24 0.34
CA ASN A 69 -1.47 -7.90 0.62
C ASN A 69 -1.28 -9.23 1.35
N GLN A 70 -0.33 -10.06 0.90
CA GLN A 70 -0.02 -11.33 1.54
C GLN A 70 0.52 -11.12 2.96
N TYR A 71 1.35 -10.09 3.18
CA TYR A 71 1.79 -9.69 4.52
C TYR A 71 0.61 -9.43 5.46
N ARG A 72 -0.41 -8.72 4.97
CA ARG A 72 -1.66 -8.44 5.69
C ARG A 72 -2.57 -9.66 5.83
N GLY A 73 -2.19 -10.80 5.23
CA GLY A 73 -2.90 -12.08 5.25
C GLY A 73 -4.04 -12.18 4.24
N LEU A 74 -4.03 -11.39 3.16
CA LEU A 74 -4.95 -11.59 2.03
C LEU A 74 -4.49 -12.79 1.19
N ALA A 75 -5.43 -13.39 0.47
CA ALA A 75 -5.17 -14.57 -0.36
C ALA A 75 -4.20 -14.25 -1.52
N ALA A 76 -3.25 -15.15 -1.76
CA ALA A 76 -2.39 -15.15 -2.93
C ALA A 76 -3.07 -15.88 -4.09
N SER A 77 -3.03 -15.30 -5.29
CA SER A 77 -3.49 -15.95 -6.53
C SER A 77 -2.77 -15.38 -7.74
N ALA A 78 -2.33 -16.22 -8.68
CA ALA A 78 -1.65 -15.75 -9.89
C ALA A 78 -2.55 -14.87 -10.78
N GLY A 79 -3.85 -15.19 -10.85
CA GLY A 79 -4.82 -14.51 -11.71
C GLY A 79 -5.55 -13.32 -11.08
N PHE A 80 -5.31 -13.01 -9.80
CA PHE A 80 -6.01 -11.91 -9.12
C PHE A 80 -5.06 -11.04 -8.31
N LEU A 81 -5.27 -9.72 -8.38
CA LEU A 81 -4.58 -8.73 -7.56
C LEU A 81 -5.60 -7.79 -6.93
N THR A 82 -5.53 -7.61 -5.61
CA THR A 82 -6.48 -6.76 -4.88
C THR A 82 -5.84 -5.42 -4.52
N ILE A 83 -6.57 -4.34 -4.71
CA ILE A 83 -6.30 -3.04 -4.10
C ILE A 83 -7.28 -2.93 -2.94
N ASP A 84 -6.78 -3.09 -1.71
CA ASP A 84 -7.60 -3.17 -0.50
C ASP A 84 -7.50 -1.87 0.31
N PHE A 85 -8.64 -1.19 0.48
CA PHE A 85 -8.76 0.03 1.29
C PHE A 85 -9.23 -0.26 2.72
N THR A 86 -9.66 -1.49 2.99
CA THR A 86 -10.12 -1.93 4.30
C THR A 86 -8.98 -2.39 5.17
N GLU A 87 -9.28 -2.72 6.43
CA GLU A 87 -8.43 -3.44 7.35
C GLU A 87 -9.17 -4.68 7.87
N PRO A 88 -9.18 -5.79 7.10
CA PRO A 88 -10.14 -6.89 7.31
C PRO A 88 -9.97 -7.63 8.64
N ARG A 89 -8.82 -7.46 9.31
CA ARG A 89 -8.49 -8.06 10.61
C ARG A 89 -8.55 -7.07 11.78
N ALA A 90 -9.04 -5.84 11.55
CA ALA A 90 -9.16 -4.84 12.60
C ALA A 90 -10.08 -5.32 13.74
N LYS A 91 -9.80 -4.86 14.97
CA LYS A 91 -10.58 -5.26 16.16
C LYS A 91 -11.99 -4.66 16.17
N THR A 92 -12.19 -3.53 15.51
CA THR A 92 -13.49 -2.86 15.43
C THR A 92 -13.94 -2.66 14.00
N MET A 93 -15.27 -2.63 13.81
CA MET A 93 -15.86 -2.35 12.49
C MET A 93 -15.49 -0.96 11.97
N VAL A 94 -15.33 0.02 12.87
CA VAL A 94 -14.94 1.38 12.49
C VAL A 94 -13.53 1.39 11.90
N GLU A 95 -12.57 0.74 12.57
CA GLU A 95 -11.20 0.62 12.07
C GLU A 95 -11.12 -0.20 10.79
N GLN A 96 -11.96 -1.23 10.65
CA GLN A 96 -11.99 -2.07 9.45
C GLN A 96 -12.29 -1.26 8.18
N TYR A 97 -13.15 -0.26 8.26
CA TYR A 97 -13.62 0.50 7.08
C TYR A 97 -13.13 1.95 7.05
N VAL A 98 -12.24 2.35 7.97
CA VAL A 98 -11.78 3.74 8.10
C VAL A 98 -11.08 4.29 6.86
N GLY A 99 -10.45 3.41 6.06
CA GLY A 99 -9.69 3.78 4.87
C GLY A 99 -10.46 3.71 3.56
N ASN A 100 -11.74 3.34 3.59
CA ASN A 100 -12.57 3.15 2.41
C ASN A 100 -12.67 4.41 1.54
N ILE A 101 -12.81 4.20 0.22
CA ILE A 101 -13.10 5.31 -0.69
C ILE A 101 -14.61 5.53 -0.73
N ASN A 102 -15.08 6.43 0.12
CA ASN A 102 -16.48 6.84 0.18
C ASN A 102 -16.76 7.92 -0.88
N THR A 103 -17.63 7.65 -1.85
CA THR A 103 -17.80 8.53 -3.03
C THR A 103 -19.14 9.25 -3.13
N ALA A 104 -20.04 9.11 -2.14
CA ALA A 104 -21.39 9.70 -2.24
C ALA A 104 -21.39 11.24 -2.16
N LYS A 105 -20.36 11.84 -1.55
CA LYS A 105 -20.16 13.29 -1.47
C LYS A 105 -18.66 13.61 -1.38
N GLY A 106 -18.21 14.69 -2.03
CA GLY A 106 -16.81 15.13 -2.02
C GLY A 106 -15.92 14.45 -3.08
N VAL A 107 -16.50 13.61 -3.94
CA VAL A 107 -15.82 12.93 -5.04
C VAL A 107 -16.53 13.24 -6.35
N SER A 108 -15.79 13.76 -7.31
CA SER A 108 -16.23 14.00 -8.69
C SER A 108 -15.76 12.89 -9.63
N SER A 109 -14.61 12.26 -9.36
CA SER A 109 -14.10 11.16 -10.17
C SER A 109 -13.27 10.17 -9.35
N LEU A 110 -13.40 8.88 -9.70
CA LEU A 110 -12.58 7.78 -9.24
C LEU A 110 -12.05 7.02 -10.47
N THR A 111 -10.74 7.06 -10.69
CA THR A 111 -10.09 6.46 -11.86
C THR A 111 -9.03 5.48 -11.41
N VAL A 112 -8.94 4.34 -12.07
CA VAL A 112 -7.84 3.38 -11.89
C VAL A 112 -7.08 3.26 -13.19
N GLU A 113 -5.77 3.48 -13.12
CA GLU A 113 -4.83 3.29 -14.23
C GLU A 113 -3.88 2.14 -13.88
N VAL A 114 -3.64 1.27 -14.85
CA VAL A 114 -2.73 0.14 -14.75
C VAL A 114 -1.77 0.19 -15.93
N ASP A 115 -0.48 0.37 -15.65
CA ASP A 115 0.58 0.29 -16.65
C ASP A 115 0.98 -1.18 -16.83
N ILE A 116 0.86 -1.67 -18.06
CA ILE A 116 1.20 -3.03 -18.47
C ILE A 116 2.46 -2.97 -19.33
N SER A 117 3.38 -3.91 -19.13
CA SER A 117 4.59 -4.05 -19.94
C SER A 117 4.91 -5.52 -20.22
N GLY A 118 5.09 -5.87 -21.51
CA GLY A 118 5.59 -7.17 -21.93
C GLY A 118 4.59 -8.32 -21.84
N ALA A 119 3.28 -8.05 -21.78
CA ALA A 119 2.26 -9.10 -21.76
C ALA A 119 1.91 -9.60 -23.17
N THR A 120 1.56 -10.87 -23.32
CA THR A 120 1.01 -11.43 -24.56
C THR A 120 -0.49 -11.65 -24.39
N ALA A 121 -1.31 -11.06 -25.28
CA ALA A 121 -2.73 -11.35 -25.24
C ALA A 121 -3.48 -10.83 -23.99
N PRO A 122 -3.09 -9.73 -23.29
CA PRO A 122 -3.59 -9.49 -21.94
C PRO A 122 -5.10 -9.21 -21.92
N THR A 123 -5.80 -9.79 -20.95
CA THR A 123 -7.15 -9.36 -20.58
C THR A 123 -7.15 -8.84 -19.15
N LEU A 124 -7.92 -7.78 -18.89
CA LEU A 124 -8.02 -7.16 -17.58
C LEU A 124 -9.48 -6.79 -17.31
N ASP A 125 -10.08 -7.52 -16.38
CA ASP A 125 -11.38 -7.20 -15.79
C ASP A 125 -11.19 -6.70 -14.36
N SER A 126 -12.20 -6.03 -13.81
CA SER A 126 -12.20 -5.72 -12.37
C SER A 126 -13.56 -5.86 -11.72
N TYR A 127 -13.51 -6.13 -10.41
CA TYR A 127 -14.66 -6.29 -9.53
C TYR A 127 -14.46 -5.42 -8.30
N SER A 128 -15.52 -4.79 -7.81
CA SER A 128 -15.45 -3.98 -6.59
C SER A 128 -16.26 -4.60 -5.48
N GLU A 129 -15.69 -4.62 -4.29
CA GLU A 129 -16.42 -4.85 -3.05
C GLU A 129 -16.96 -3.50 -2.56
N LEU A 130 -18.27 -3.34 -2.57
CA LEU A 130 -18.95 -2.08 -2.24
C LEU A 130 -19.62 -2.15 -0.88
N GLY A 131 -19.43 -1.07 -0.11
CA GLY A 131 -20.16 -0.73 1.11
C GLY A 131 -21.28 0.29 0.83
N PRO A 132 -22.09 0.59 1.86
CA PRO A 132 -23.15 1.59 1.75
C PRO A 132 -22.59 2.98 1.38
N PRO A 133 -23.37 3.82 0.67
CA PRO A 133 -22.99 5.20 0.35
C PRO A 133 -22.57 6.00 1.59
N ALA A 134 -21.44 6.69 1.52
CA ALA A 134 -20.97 7.61 2.56
C ALA A 134 -20.23 8.80 1.96
N ALA A 135 -20.12 9.88 2.72
CA ALA A 135 -19.33 11.04 2.36
C ALA A 135 -17.82 10.72 2.44
N LEU A 136 -17.03 11.38 1.60
CA LEU A 136 -15.57 11.26 1.61
C LEU A 136 -15.03 11.60 3.00
N GLY A 137 -14.28 10.67 3.57
CA GLY A 137 -13.61 10.82 4.85
C GLY A 137 -12.09 10.74 4.70
N VAL A 138 -11.47 10.16 5.71
CA VAL A 138 -10.07 9.74 5.67
C VAL A 138 -9.93 8.57 4.70
N LEU A 139 -8.80 8.49 4.02
CA LEU A 139 -8.51 7.51 2.98
C LEU A 139 -7.27 6.68 3.34
N ALA A 140 -7.29 5.40 2.99
CA ALA A 140 -6.07 4.61 2.89
C ALA A 140 -5.26 5.06 1.67
N LYS A 141 -4.01 5.45 1.88
CA LYS A 141 -3.07 5.83 0.82
C LYS A 141 -1.83 4.94 0.83
N HIS A 142 -1.28 4.67 -0.35
CA HIS A 142 -0.01 3.97 -0.53
C HIS A 142 0.97 4.91 -1.24
N ILE A 143 2.02 5.31 -0.53
CA ILE A 143 2.98 6.30 -1.02
C ILE A 143 4.37 5.67 -1.06
N PRO A 144 4.92 5.39 -2.26
CA PRO A 144 6.24 4.81 -2.40
C PRO A 144 7.35 5.87 -2.37
N PHE A 145 8.47 5.54 -1.74
CA PHE A 145 9.72 6.30 -1.75
C PHE A 145 10.87 5.36 -2.11
N THR A 146 11.66 5.69 -3.12
CA THR A 146 12.78 4.86 -3.57
C THR A 146 14.11 5.54 -3.30
N ALA A 147 15.06 4.79 -2.73
CA ALA A 147 16.42 5.25 -2.49
C ALA A 147 17.41 4.11 -2.77
N SER A 148 18.60 4.45 -3.26
CA SER A 148 19.70 3.51 -3.48
C SER A 148 20.82 3.80 -2.48
N PHE A 149 21.34 2.75 -1.86
CA PHE A 149 22.42 2.80 -0.88
C PHE A 149 23.62 2.04 -1.47
N ALA A 150 24.74 2.72 -1.64
CA ALA A 150 25.88 2.21 -2.41
C ALA A 150 26.86 1.35 -1.60
N ALA A 151 26.63 1.17 -0.30
CA ALA A 151 27.52 0.44 0.60
C ALA A 151 26.74 -0.22 1.74
N SER A 152 27.42 -1.07 2.49
CA SER A 152 26.93 -1.56 3.78
C SER A 152 26.93 -0.43 4.83
N GLY A 153 26.09 -0.59 5.86
CA GLY A 153 25.97 0.37 6.95
C GLY A 153 24.54 0.86 7.15
N LYS A 154 24.40 1.83 8.05
CA LYS A 154 23.13 2.41 8.46
C LYS A 154 22.94 3.77 7.81
N PHE A 155 21.82 3.95 7.12
CA PHE A 155 21.55 5.19 6.38
C PHE A 155 20.16 5.71 6.71
N PRO A 156 19.98 7.04 6.82
CA PRO A 156 18.66 7.62 6.95
C PRO A 156 17.91 7.55 5.61
N MET A 157 16.65 7.12 5.65
CA MET A 157 15.71 7.16 4.53
C MET A 157 14.58 8.13 4.85
N LYS A 158 14.53 9.25 4.11
CA LYS A 158 13.47 10.27 4.28
C LYS A 158 12.19 9.78 3.61
N LEU A 159 11.18 9.44 4.41
CA LEU A 159 9.89 8.92 3.93
C LEU A 159 8.75 9.93 4.01
N ILE A 160 8.81 10.90 4.92
CA ILE A 160 7.76 11.89 5.09
C ILE A 160 8.42 13.25 5.26
N ASP A 161 7.88 14.25 4.58
CA ASP A 161 8.29 15.63 4.81
C ASP A 161 7.53 16.23 5.98
N ILE A 162 8.25 17.01 6.80
CA ILE A 162 7.70 17.72 7.94
C ILE A 162 6.66 18.78 7.56
N THR A 163 6.55 19.13 6.28
CA THR A 163 5.53 19.99 5.71
C THR A 163 4.20 19.29 5.44
N ASN A 164 4.19 17.95 5.37
CA ASN A 164 3.00 17.13 5.06
C ASN A 164 2.48 16.36 6.31
N ARG A 165 2.52 17.01 7.47
CA ARG A 165 2.02 16.43 8.74
C ARG A 165 0.49 16.35 8.73
N GLY A 166 -0.04 15.36 9.46
CA GLY A 166 -1.48 15.18 9.66
C GLY A 166 -1.97 13.77 9.33
N ALA A 167 -1.18 13.00 8.59
CA ALA A 167 -1.44 11.60 8.30
C ALA A 167 -1.15 10.70 9.52
N LEU A 168 -1.83 9.57 9.59
CA LEU A 168 -1.51 8.46 10.50
C LEU A 168 -0.80 7.36 9.71
N ILE A 169 0.44 7.04 10.07
CA ILE A 169 1.17 5.93 9.46
C ILE A 169 0.75 4.64 10.13
N LYS A 170 0.06 3.78 9.38
CA LYS A 170 -0.29 2.44 9.86
C LYS A 170 0.94 1.55 9.82
N ARG A 171 1.67 1.59 8.69
CA ARG A 171 2.72 0.66 8.33
C ARG A 171 3.69 1.26 7.32
N VAL A 172 4.91 0.74 7.30
CA VAL A 172 5.91 1.00 6.25
C VAL A 172 6.52 -0.31 5.79
N HIS A 173 6.49 -0.58 4.49
CA HIS A 173 7.06 -1.78 3.89
C HIS A 173 8.30 -1.45 3.08
N PHE A 174 9.47 -1.89 3.52
CA PHE A 174 10.74 -1.70 2.83
C PHE A 174 11.01 -2.90 1.92
N ALA A 175 10.68 -2.77 0.63
CA ALA A 175 11.04 -3.76 -0.38
C ALA A 175 12.50 -3.56 -0.79
N HIS A 176 13.34 -4.59 -0.71
CA HIS A 176 14.79 -4.49 -0.88
C HIS A 176 15.37 -5.67 -1.69
N GLY A 177 16.67 -5.67 -1.98
CA GLY A 177 17.36 -6.69 -2.79
C GLY A 177 17.92 -7.87 -2.00
N GLY A 178 17.58 -7.98 -0.71
CA GLY A 178 18.09 -9.01 0.20
C GLY A 178 19.12 -8.53 1.23
N ASN A 179 19.56 -7.26 1.19
CA ASN A 179 20.65 -6.78 2.04
C ASN A 179 20.21 -6.00 3.29
N LEU A 180 18.91 -5.72 3.50
CA LEU A 180 18.41 -5.04 4.70
C LEU A 180 18.43 -6.01 5.90
N THR A 181 19.25 -5.70 6.91
CA THR A 181 19.48 -6.56 8.07
C THR A 181 18.69 -6.16 9.31
N ASN A 182 18.46 -4.85 9.49
CA ASN A 182 17.70 -4.31 10.61
C ASN A 182 17.16 -2.91 10.29
N LEU A 183 16.24 -2.44 11.13
CA LEU A 183 15.67 -1.10 11.06
C LEU A 183 15.71 -0.44 12.43
N GLU A 184 16.07 0.83 12.46
CA GLU A 184 15.77 1.72 13.58
C GLU A 184 14.78 2.80 13.14
N VAL A 185 13.80 3.14 13.99
CA VAL A 185 12.87 4.25 13.77
C VAL A 185 12.93 5.19 14.96
N LYS A 186 13.05 6.49 14.68
CA LYS A 186 13.00 7.55 15.69
C LYS A 186 11.90 8.54 15.40
N LYS A 187 11.22 8.99 16.45
CA LYS A 187 10.30 10.13 16.41
C LYS A 187 10.77 11.17 17.41
N ASN A 188 11.00 12.39 16.92
CA ASN A 188 11.48 13.53 17.73
C ASN A 188 12.77 13.20 18.51
N GLY A 189 13.69 12.46 17.87
CA GLY A 189 14.95 12.00 18.48
C GLY A 189 14.82 10.80 19.42
N ILE A 190 13.61 10.38 19.77
CA ILE A 190 13.35 9.21 20.63
C ILE A 190 13.26 7.96 19.77
N VAL A 191 14.00 6.91 20.15
CA VAL A 191 13.92 5.60 19.51
C VAL A 191 12.58 4.95 19.86
N ILE A 192 11.79 4.65 18.84
CA ILE A 192 10.49 3.93 18.96
C ILE A 192 10.55 2.52 18.38
N TRP A 193 11.66 2.19 17.72
CA TRP A 193 11.95 0.89 17.15
C TRP A 193 13.48 0.77 17.08
N ASP A 194 14.09 -0.05 17.93
CA ASP A 194 15.53 -0.01 18.18
C ASP A 194 16.29 -1.13 17.44
N ASN A 195 16.88 -0.78 16.29
CA ASN A 195 17.76 -1.64 15.49
C ASN A 195 17.26 -3.10 15.37
N VAL A 196 15.95 -3.29 15.21
CA VAL A 196 15.33 -4.61 15.25
C VAL A 196 15.74 -5.39 14.01
N LEU A 197 16.33 -6.57 14.25
CA LEU A 197 16.79 -7.48 13.19
C LEU A 197 15.61 -8.04 12.39
N THR A 198 15.81 -8.28 11.09
CA THR A 198 14.80 -8.88 10.21
C THR A 198 14.24 -10.20 10.77
N ALA A 199 15.08 -11.04 11.37
CA ALA A 199 14.66 -12.31 11.97
C ALA A 199 13.75 -12.12 13.20
N VAL A 200 14.09 -11.18 14.09
CA VAL A 200 13.29 -10.87 15.29
C VAL A 200 11.94 -10.28 14.87
N ASN A 201 11.97 -9.33 13.93
CA ASN A 201 10.77 -8.71 13.40
C ASN A 201 9.82 -9.74 12.74
N THR A 202 10.39 -10.67 11.97
CA THR A 202 9.64 -11.76 11.32
C THR A 202 8.97 -12.66 12.35
N PHE A 203 9.68 -13.05 13.41
CA PHE A 203 9.12 -13.87 14.49
C PHE A 203 7.97 -13.15 15.19
N TRP A 204 8.18 -11.91 15.63
CA TRP A 204 7.18 -11.10 16.34
C TRP A 204 5.93 -10.85 15.50
N GLN A 205 6.08 -10.57 14.21
CA GLN A 205 4.96 -10.40 13.28
C GLN A 205 4.15 -11.70 13.09
N GLY A 206 4.82 -12.85 13.13
CA GLY A 206 4.18 -14.16 13.08
C GLY A 206 3.25 -14.41 14.27
N GLU A 207 3.58 -13.90 15.46
CA GLU A 207 2.71 -13.98 16.65
C GLU A 207 1.38 -13.25 16.45
N TYR A 208 1.34 -12.24 15.58
CA TYR A 208 0.14 -11.49 15.21
C TYR A 208 -0.45 -11.91 13.86
N GLN A 209 -0.14 -13.13 13.39
CA GLN A 209 -0.70 -13.72 12.17
C GLN A 209 -0.43 -12.90 10.89
N LYS A 210 0.67 -12.14 10.88
CA LYS A 210 1.20 -11.55 9.65
C LYS A 210 2.05 -12.58 8.92
N THR A 211 2.08 -12.49 7.59
CA THR A 211 2.87 -13.43 6.77
C THR A 211 4.12 -12.73 6.24
N ALA A 212 5.27 -12.97 6.86
CA ALA A 212 6.53 -12.38 6.40
C ALA A 212 6.79 -12.71 4.92
N GLN A 213 7.24 -11.72 4.16
CA GLN A 213 7.51 -11.86 2.74
C GLN A 213 9.02 -11.77 2.49
N THR A 214 9.51 -12.55 1.53
CA THR A 214 10.92 -12.47 1.12
C THR A 214 11.21 -11.05 0.64
N ASN A 215 12.34 -10.49 1.08
CA ASN A 215 12.82 -9.18 0.67
C ASN A 215 11.85 -8.01 0.99
N LEU A 216 11.03 -8.16 2.03
CA LEU A 216 10.13 -7.13 2.53
C LEU A 216 10.28 -7.01 4.05
N TYR A 217 10.98 -5.97 4.50
CA TYR A 217 10.98 -5.62 5.93
C TYR A 217 9.76 -4.73 6.21
N SER A 218 8.81 -5.21 7.00
CA SER A 218 7.64 -4.41 7.42
C SER A 218 7.89 -3.79 8.78
N TYR A 219 7.76 -2.47 8.91
CA TYR A 219 7.54 -1.81 10.20
C TYR A 219 6.04 -1.62 10.40
N ASP A 220 5.49 -2.32 11.39
CA ASP A 220 4.04 -2.39 11.64
C ASP A 220 3.74 -2.14 13.12
N PRO A 221 3.61 -0.88 13.56
CA PRO A 221 3.17 -0.54 14.91
C PRO A 221 1.74 -1.03 15.21
N CYS A 222 0.97 -1.38 14.17
CA CYS A 222 -0.38 -1.93 14.25
C CYS A 222 -0.40 -3.45 14.02
N ALA A 223 0.69 -4.18 14.27
CA ALA A 223 0.78 -5.61 14.00
C ALA A 223 -0.34 -6.40 14.70
N ASP A 224 -0.73 -5.99 15.91
CA ASP A 224 -1.82 -6.57 16.70
C ASP A 224 -3.23 -6.25 16.18
N ASN A 225 -3.33 -5.61 15.02
CA ASN A 225 -4.55 -5.11 14.39
C ASN A 225 -5.30 -4.03 15.21
N ASN A 226 -4.59 -3.35 16.12
CA ASN A 226 -5.08 -2.15 16.78
C ASN A 226 -4.52 -0.90 16.06
N TYR A 227 -5.41 -0.17 15.39
CA TYR A 227 -5.00 0.96 14.56
C TYR A 227 -4.80 2.24 15.38
N SER A 228 -5.16 2.22 16.67
CA SER A 228 -4.81 3.28 17.61
C SER A 228 -3.30 3.42 17.84
N ASN A 229 -2.53 2.36 17.56
CA ASN A 229 -1.07 2.33 17.66
C ASN A 229 -0.37 3.01 16.46
N ALA A 230 -1.11 3.45 15.44
CA ALA A 230 -0.55 4.09 14.27
C ALA A 230 0.28 5.34 14.64
N ILE A 231 1.37 5.57 13.92
CA ILE A 231 2.24 6.72 14.19
C ILE A 231 1.55 7.99 13.72
N LYS A 232 1.20 8.84 14.69
CA LYS A 232 0.72 10.20 14.47
C LYS A 232 1.88 11.05 13.96
N THR A 233 1.69 11.73 12.82
CA THR A 233 2.68 12.64 12.24
C THR A 233 2.46 14.10 12.63
N ALA A 234 1.27 14.45 13.12
CA ALA A 234 0.91 15.83 13.50
C ALA A 234 1.83 16.42 14.58
N ASP A 235 2.26 15.59 15.52
CA ASP A 235 3.15 15.90 16.65
C ASP A 235 4.63 15.55 16.38
N ALA A 236 4.96 15.10 15.17
CA ALA A 236 6.34 14.75 14.81
C ALA A 236 7.10 16.00 14.34
N THR A 237 8.11 16.45 15.09
CA THR A 237 9.11 17.42 14.64
C THR A 237 10.15 16.78 13.72
N ALA A 238 10.47 15.51 13.96
CA ALA A 238 11.30 14.67 13.11
C ALA A 238 10.77 13.23 13.14
N LEU A 239 10.81 12.55 11.99
CA LEU A 239 10.53 11.12 11.89
C LEU A 239 11.58 10.49 10.98
N GLU A 240 12.39 9.61 11.55
CA GLU A 240 13.56 9.03 10.91
C GLU A 240 13.39 7.53 10.77
N PHE A 241 13.67 7.02 9.57
CA PHE A 241 13.74 5.59 9.30
C PHE A 241 15.17 5.29 8.89
N ASN A 242 15.86 4.48 9.68
CA ASN A 242 17.30 4.24 9.57
C ASN A 242 17.54 2.75 9.32
N PRO A 243 17.31 2.25 8.08
CA PRO A 243 17.65 0.88 7.72
C PRO A 243 19.17 0.66 7.73
N THR A 244 19.58 -0.54 8.13
CA THR A 244 20.96 -1.02 8.04
C THR A 244 21.07 -2.10 6.98
N PHE A 245 22.11 -2.01 6.15
CA PHE A 245 22.38 -2.94 5.06
C PHE A 245 23.71 -3.68 5.21
N SER A 246 23.75 -4.93 4.76
CA SER A 246 24.96 -5.76 4.68
C SER A 246 25.81 -5.49 3.43
N ALA A 247 25.23 -4.88 2.40
CA ALA A 247 25.86 -4.51 1.13
C ALA A 247 25.04 -3.43 0.42
N ALA A 248 25.47 -3.00 -0.76
CA ALA A 248 24.69 -2.07 -1.58
C ALA A 248 23.29 -2.62 -1.89
N ASP A 249 22.27 -1.77 -1.85
CA ASP A 249 20.87 -2.15 -2.07
C ASP A 249 20.05 -0.99 -2.64
N THR A 250 18.97 -1.30 -3.35
CA THR A 250 17.95 -0.32 -3.74
C THR A 250 16.64 -0.67 -3.04
N VAL A 251 16.16 0.26 -2.23
CA VAL A 251 14.98 0.07 -1.41
C VAL A 251 13.85 0.92 -1.93
N THR A 252 12.65 0.35 -2.02
CA THR A 252 11.42 1.14 -2.09
C THR A 252 10.60 0.92 -0.85
N ALA A 253 10.47 1.96 -0.03
CA ALA A 253 9.57 1.98 1.11
C ALA A 253 8.17 2.39 0.66
N VAL A 254 7.16 1.56 0.93
CA VAL A 254 5.75 1.92 0.73
C VAL A 254 5.16 2.27 2.07
N VAL A 255 4.76 3.53 2.23
CA VAL A 255 4.08 4.02 3.44
C VAL A 255 2.58 3.84 3.26
N GLU A 256 1.98 3.05 4.14
CA GLU A 256 0.53 2.91 4.24
C GLU A 256 0.00 3.88 5.29
N VAL A 257 -0.73 4.90 4.84
CA VAL A 257 -1.24 5.96 5.72
C VAL A 257 -2.76 6.07 5.66
N LEU A 258 -3.33 6.61 6.74
CA LEU A 258 -4.67 7.17 6.77
C LEU A 258 -4.55 8.69 6.75
N ASP A 259 -5.15 9.32 5.75
CA ASP A 259 -5.02 10.76 5.56
C ASP A 259 -6.19 11.34 4.74
N VAL A 260 -6.40 12.66 4.85
CA VAL A 260 -7.43 13.38 4.08
C VAL A 260 -6.96 13.65 2.65
N LEU A 261 -7.88 13.77 1.70
CA LEU A 261 -7.54 14.01 0.28
C LEU A 261 -6.78 15.33 0.06
N SER A 262 -7.01 16.34 0.90
CA SER A 262 -6.35 17.65 0.78
C SER A 262 -4.86 17.57 1.05
N ASN A 263 -4.44 16.74 2.00
CA ASN A 263 -3.05 16.53 2.39
C ASN A 263 -2.35 15.68 1.33
N MET A 264 -1.79 16.35 0.33
CA MET A 264 -0.91 15.80 -0.70
C MET A 264 -0.10 16.93 -1.31
#